data_AF-A0A0D0CU27-F1
#
_entry.id   AF-A0A0D0CU27-F1
#
_cell.length_a   1.000
_cell.length_b   1.000
_cell.length_c   1.000
_cell.angle_alpha   90.00
_cell.angle_beta   90.00
_cell.angle_gamma   90.00
#
_symmetry.space_group_name_H-M   'P 1'
#
loop_
_entity.id
_entity.type
_entity.pdbx_description
1 polymer ?
#
loop_
_entity_poly.entity_id
_entity_poly.type
_entity_poly.pdbx_seq_one_letter_code
_entity_poly.pdbx_strand_id
1 'polypeptide(L)'
;MMITDKDRDNIRAYQLKIMCNMPRQVFNHMCRAFQHKVDLDSEWVILHHLAVLAAVDPEMYHCCINSCIAYTLKYLHHESCPFCREPRYGKGGRPRRIFYYIPLIPRLQAFFQNTEMIKQLLHRSSFHHQDGLIQDIFDSKWYHTLLEQNVVVDGVKHDHKYFSGKHDL
;
A
#
# COMPACT_ATOMS: atom_id res chain seq x y z
N MET A 1 -14.24 9.81 2.80
CA MET A 1 -15.23 8.83 3.29
C MET A 1 -15.38 9.04 4.79
N MET A 2 -16.59 9.23 5.30
CA MET A 2 -16.82 9.48 6.73
C MET A 2 -17.12 8.14 7.41
N ILE A 3 -16.33 7.77 8.42
CA ILE A 3 -16.52 6.54 9.21
C ILE A 3 -17.81 6.67 10.02
N THR A 4 -18.77 5.79 9.79
CA THR A 4 -20.07 5.76 10.49
C THR A 4 -19.95 5.14 11.88
N ASP A 5 -20.97 5.29 12.72
CA ASP A 5 -20.99 4.64 14.04
C ASP A 5 -21.00 3.11 13.92
N LYS A 6 -21.72 2.57 12.94
CA LYS A 6 -21.69 1.14 12.62
C LYS A 6 -20.28 0.66 12.25
N ASP A 7 -19.53 1.45 11.49
CA ASP A 7 -18.14 1.12 11.15
C ASP A 7 -17.27 1.05 12.41
N ARG A 8 -17.44 2.01 13.33
CA ARG A 8 -16.70 2.01 14.61
C ARG A 8 -17.01 0.79 15.45
N ASP A 9 -18.27 0.38 15.51
CA ASP A 9 -18.69 -0.79 16.28
C ASP A 9 -18.19 -2.09 15.65
N ASN A 10 -18.27 -2.22 14.31
CA ASN A 10 -17.66 -3.32 13.57
C ASN A 10 -16.13 -3.38 13.78
N ILE A 11 -15.43 -2.25 13.71
CA ILE A 11 -13.98 -2.15 13.97
C ILE A 11 -13.64 -2.66 15.37
N ARG A 12 -14.36 -2.18 16.40
CA ARG A 12 -14.14 -2.57 17.80
C ARG A 12 -14.43 -4.05 18.03
N ALA A 13 -15.54 -4.56 17.49
CA ALA A 13 -15.90 -5.98 17.59
C ALA A 13 -14.84 -6.87 16.93
N TYR A 14 -14.33 -6.46 15.76
CA TYR A 14 -13.29 -7.18 15.06
C TYR A 14 -11.93 -7.14 15.79
N GLN A 15 -11.59 -6.00 16.38
CA GLN A 15 -10.42 -5.90 17.24
C GLN A 15 -10.52 -6.85 18.44
N LEU A 16 -11.67 -6.89 19.12
CA LEU A 16 -11.91 -7.82 20.23
C LEU A 16 -11.76 -9.28 19.77
N LYS A 17 -12.33 -9.63 18.61
CA LYS A 17 -12.16 -10.96 18.00
C LYS A 17 -10.69 -11.32 17.85
N ILE A 18 -9.88 -10.43 17.27
CA ILE A 18 -8.44 -10.65 17.05
C ILE A 18 -7.73 -10.84 18.40
N MET A 19 -7.96 -9.92 19.35
CA MET A 19 -7.32 -9.96 20.66
C MET A 19 -7.63 -11.23 21.45
N CYS A 20 -8.85 -11.74 21.34
CA CYS A 20 -9.29 -12.96 22.02
C CYS A 20 -9.07 -14.24 21.19
N ASN A 21 -8.44 -14.14 20.01
CA ASN A 21 -8.28 -15.24 19.06
C ASN A 21 -9.60 -16.00 18.79
N MET A 22 -10.71 -15.26 18.70
CA MET A 22 -12.04 -15.84 18.61
C MET A 22 -12.27 -16.47 17.22
N PRO A 23 -12.68 -17.75 17.13
CA PRO A 23 -12.99 -18.39 15.87
C PRO A 23 -14.15 -17.71 15.13
N ARG A 24 -14.10 -17.71 13.78
CA ARG A 24 -15.14 -17.15 12.92
C ARG A 24 -16.56 -17.57 13.28
N GLN A 25 -16.73 -18.86 13.59
CA GLN A 25 -18.03 -19.41 13.96
C GLN A 25 -18.55 -18.76 15.24
N VAL A 26 -17.72 -18.63 16.27
CA VAL A 26 -18.08 -18.03 17.56
C VAL A 26 -18.43 -16.55 17.37
N PHE A 27 -17.62 -15.81 16.61
CA PHE A 27 -17.89 -14.40 16.32
C PHE A 27 -19.24 -14.21 15.62
N ASN A 28 -19.51 -14.98 14.57
CA ASN A 28 -20.79 -14.91 13.86
C ASN A 28 -21.98 -15.37 14.73
N HIS A 29 -21.79 -16.32 15.65
CA HIS A 29 -22.83 -16.70 16.61
C HIS A 29 -23.11 -15.56 17.58
N MET A 30 -22.07 -14.88 18.08
CA MET A 30 -22.21 -13.71 18.93
C MET A 30 -23.01 -12.60 18.23
N CYS A 31 -22.63 -12.22 16.99
CA CYS A 31 -23.35 -11.22 16.21
C CYS A 31 -24.84 -11.59 16.06
N ARG A 32 -25.15 -12.87 15.77
CA ARG A 32 -26.53 -13.34 15.65
C ARG A 32 -27.30 -13.36 16.97
N ALA A 33 -26.67 -13.79 18.06
CA ALA A 33 -27.30 -13.87 19.38
C ALA A 33 -27.70 -12.48 19.91
N PHE A 34 -26.87 -11.48 19.64
CA PHE A 34 -27.06 -10.11 20.11
C PHE A 34 -27.57 -9.14 19.03
N GLN A 35 -28.03 -9.62 17.88
CA GLN A 35 -28.50 -8.77 16.76
C GLN A 35 -29.62 -7.79 17.15
N HIS A 36 -30.38 -8.09 18.20
CA HIS A 36 -31.45 -7.23 18.73
C HIS A 36 -30.94 -6.09 19.63
N LYS A 37 -29.65 -6.10 19.99
CA LYS A 37 -29.00 -5.09 20.83
C LYS A 37 -27.86 -4.37 20.11
N VAL A 38 -27.14 -5.06 19.23
CA VAL A 38 -25.98 -4.53 18.53
C VAL A 38 -26.07 -4.93 17.05
N ASP A 39 -26.00 -3.95 16.16
CA ASP A 39 -25.95 -4.16 14.71
C ASP A 39 -24.50 -4.38 14.27
N LEU A 40 -24.04 -5.63 14.35
CA LEU A 40 -22.73 -6.06 13.88
C LEU A 40 -22.87 -6.91 12.62
N ASP A 41 -22.02 -6.64 11.64
CA ASP A 41 -21.97 -7.47 10.45
C ASP A 41 -21.20 -8.79 10.71
N SER A 42 -21.38 -9.75 9.81
CA SER A 42 -20.56 -10.97 9.85
C SER A 42 -19.07 -10.66 9.64
N GLU A 43 -18.18 -11.51 10.13
CA GLU A 43 -16.72 -11.34 9.95
C GLU A 43 -16.33 -11.06 8.49
N TRP A 44 -17.00 -11.70 7.53
CA TRP A 44 -16.69 -11.53 6.11
C TRP A 44 -17.01 -10.12 5.61
N VAL A 45 -18.18 -9.59 5.98
CA VAL A 45 -18.61 -8.23 5.61
C VAL A 45 -17.70 -7.21 6.28
N ILE A 46 -17.40 -7.41 7.57
CA ILE A 46 -16.48 -6.54 8.30
C ILE A 46 -15.12 -6.50 7.61
N LEU A 47 -14.52 -7.66 7.31
CA LEU A 47 -13.21 -7.72 6.66
C LEU A 47 -13.18 -7.01 5.31
N HIS A 48 -14.20 -7.20 4.48
CA HIS A 48 -14.27 -6.54 3.19
C HIS A 48 -14.43 -5.02 3.35
N HIS A 49 -15.32 -4.59 4.26
CA HIS A 49 -15.52 -3.16 4.51
C HIS A 49 -14.27 -2.51 5.13
N LEU A 50 -13.58 -3.19 6.04
CA LEU A 50 -12.31 -2.73 6.60
C LEU A 50 -11.24 -2.56 5.53
N ALA A 51 -11.17 -3.47 4.55
CA ALA A 51 -10.22 -3.34 3.45
C ALA A 51 -10.47 -2.07 2.62
N VAL A 52 -11.75 -1.74 2.38
CA VAL A 52 -12.15 -0.50 1.71
C VAL A 52 -11.84 0.73 2.57
N LEU A 53 -12.21 0.70 3.86
CA LEU A 53 -11.94 1.79 4.81
C LEU A 53 -10.46 2.10 4.96
N ALA A 54 -9.62 1.06 5.00
CA ALA A 54 -8.17 1.19 5.08
C ALA A 54 -7.51 1.42 3.71
N ALA A 55 -8.28 1.48 2.62
CA ALA A 55 -7.79 1.62 1.25
C ALA A 55 -6.71 0.60 0.88
N VAL A 56 -6.89 -0.65 1.35
CA VAL A 56 -6.03 -1.81 1.05
C VAL A 56 -6.71 -2.82 0.13
N ASP A 57 -7.93 -2.52 -0.32
CA ASP A 57 -8.62 -3.31 -1.33
C ASP A 57 -7.84 -3.25 -2.66
N PRO A 58 -7.43 -4.41 -3.23
CA PRO A 58 -6.58 -4.43 -4.41
C PRO A 58 -7.38 -4.15 -5.69
N GLU A 59 -6.85 -3.28 -6.53
CA GLU A 59 -7.26 -3.11 -7.91
C GLU A 59 -6.74 -4.26 -8.78
N MET A 60 -7.60 -4.81 -9.63
CA MET A 60 -7.24 -5.92 -10.52
C MET A 60 -6.91 -5.42 -11.92
N TYR A 61 -5.70 -5.72 -12.38
CA TYR A 61 -5.24 -5.41 -13.72
C TYR A 61 -5.00 -6.68 -14.52
N HIS A 62 -5.65 -6.80 -15.68
CA HIS A 62 -5.35 -7.91 -16.60
C HIS A 62 -3.96 -7.69 -17.18
N CYS A 63 -3.15 -8.73 -17.25
CA CYS A 63 -1.81 -8.68 -17.81
C CYS A 63 -1.63 -9.71 -18.91
N CYS A 64 -0.69 -9.45 -19.81
CA CYS A 64 -0.18 -10.48 -20.70
C CYS A 64 0.41 -11.63 -19.85
N ILE A 65 0.23 -12.89 -20.28
CA ILE A 65 0.79 -14.05 -19.58
C ILE A 65 2.31 -13.93 -19.41
N ASN A 66 2.99 -13.37 -20.42
CA ASN A 66 4.43 -13.13 -20.45
C ASN A 66 4.82 -11.74 -19.88
N SER A 67 3.93 -11.06 -19.16
CA SER A 67 4.18 -9.73 -18.55
C SER A 67 4.58 -8.59 -19.49
N CYS A 68 4.44 -8.73 -20.82
CA CYS A 68 4.86 -7.68 -21.75
C CYS A 68 4.09 -6.36 -21.54
N ILE A 69 2.81 -6.45 -21.17
CA ILE A 69 1.93 -5.30 -20.92
C ILE A 69 0.91 -5.62 -19.82
N ALA A 70 0.41 -4.55 -19.19
CA ALA A 70 -0.91 -4.53 -18.56
C ALA A 70 -1.95 -4.04 -19.59
N TYR A 71 -3.14 -4.64 -19.59
CA TYR A 71 -4.26 -4.26 -20.46
C TYR A 71 -5.01 -3.06 -19.85
N THR A 72 -4.32 -1.93 -19.78
CA THR A 72 -4.81 -0.63 -19.30
C THR A 72 -4.65 0.43 -20.36
N LEU A 73 -5.30 1.60 -20.17
CA LEU A 73 -5.16 2.78 -21.04
C LEU A 73 -5.25 2.40 -22.53
N LYS A 74 -4.18 2.65 -23.31
CA LYS A 74 -4.12 2.34 -24.75
C LYS A 74 -4.31 0.86 -25.11
N TYR A 75 -4.12 -0.07 -24.17
CA TYR A 75 -4.28 -1.50 -24.39
C TYR A 75 -5.60 -2.05 -23.82
N LEU A 76 -6.49 -1.20 -23.31
CA LEU A 76 -7.72 -1.61 -22.60
C LEU A 76 -8.60 -2.57 -23.43
N HIS A 77 -8.74 -2.29 -24.73
CA HIS A 77 -9.58 -3.06 -25.65
C HIS A 77 -8.83 -4.17 -26.40
N HIS A 78 -7.56 -4.40 -26.10
CA HIS A 78 -6.81 -5.48 -26.77
C HIS A 78 -7.21 -6.85 -26.19
N GLU A 79 -7.41 -7.82 -27.06
CA GLU A 79 -7.66 -9.22 -26.72
C GLU A 79 -6.42 -10.10 -26.85
N SER A 80 -5.37 -9.60 -27.51
CA SER A 80 -4.07 -10.25 -27.64
C SER A 80 -2.94 -9.26 -27.40
N CYS A 81 -1.82 -9.73 -26.87
CA CYS A 81 -0.67 -8.88 -26.62
C CYS A 81 -0.07 -8.41 -27.96
N PRO A 82 0.15 -7.09 -28.17
CA PRO A 82 0.74 -6.59 -29.41
C PRO A 82 2.22 -6.99 -29.60
N PHE A 83 2.90 -7.44 -28.53
CA PHE A 83 4.31 -7.82 -28.57
C PHE A 83 4.52 -9.33 -28.76
N CYS A 84 3.88 -10.17 -27.95
CA CYS A 84 4.06 -11.63 -28.01
C CYS A 84 2.86 -12.39 -28.60
N ARG A 85 1.79 -11.68 -28.99
CA ARG A 85 0.57 -12.24 -29.61
C ARG A 85 -0.23 -13.23 -28.77
N GLU A 86 0.22 -13.52 -27.54
CA GLU A 86 -0.51 -14.34 -26.60
C GLU A 86 -1.90 -13.74 -26.32
N PRO A 87 -2.96 -14.57 -26.29
CA PRO A 87 -4.30 -14.11 -25.95
C PRO A 87 -4.37 -13.63 -24.50
N ARG A 88 -5.14 -12.59 -24.25
CA ARG A 88 -5.47 -12.04 -22.93
C ARG A 88 -6.28 -13.00 -22.10
N TYR A 89 -7.24 -13.67 -22.73
CA TYR A 89 -8.21 -14.56 -22.08
C TYR A 89 -7.90 -16.02 -22.36
N GLY A 90 -8.18 -16.89 -21.38
CA GLY A 90 -8.10 -18.34 -21.51
C GLY A 90 -9.45 -18.95 -21.92
N LYS A 91 -9.52 -20.28 -21.88
CA LYS A 91 -10.79 -20.99 -22.07
C LYS A 91 -11.77 -20.55 -20.96
N GLY A 92 -12.96 -20.09 -21.36
CA GLY A 92 -13.98 -19.57 -20.44
C GLY A 92 -13.94 -18.06 -20.19
N GLY A 93 -13.21 -17.28 -21.00
CA GLY A 93 -13.26 -15.81 -20.98
C GLY A 93 -12.57 -15.15 -19.79
N ARG A 94 -11.89 -15.92 -18.94
CA ARG A 94 -11.14 -15.38 -17.79
C ARG A 94 -9.76 -14.89 -18.22
N PRO A 95 -9.26 -13.78 -17.65
CA PRO A 95 -7.91 -13.30 -17.93
C PRO A 95 -6.90 -14.37 -17.56
N ARG A 96 -5.88 -14.57 -18.40
CA ARG A 96 -4.83 -15.57 -18.12
C ARG A 96 -3.88 -15.14 -17.02
N ARG A 97 -3.77 -13.83 -16.76
CA ARG A 97 -2.96 -13.26 -15.69
C ARG A 97 -3.61 -12.00 -15.15
N ILE A 98 -3.65 -11.89 -13.83
CA ILE A 98 -4.13 -10.71 -13.10
C ILE A 98 -3.00 -10.24 -12.19
N PHE A 99 -2.71 -8.94 -12.22
CA PHE A 99 -1.89 -8.26 -11.24
C PHE A 99 -2.80 -7.55 -10.25
N TYR A 100 -2.60 -7.81 -8.96
CA TYR A 100 -3.31 -7.16 -7.88
C TYR A 100 -2.47 -5.98 -7.39
N TYR A 101 -3.01 -4.77 -7.54
CA TYR A 101 -2.35 -3.53 -7.16
C TYR A 101 -3.05 -2.93 -5.96
N ILE A 102 -2.31 -2.74 -4.86
CA ILE A 102 -2.83 -1.97 -3.72
C ILE A 102 -2.56 -0.48 -4.00
N PRO A 103 -3.57 0.39 -4.04
CA PRO A 103 -3.41 1.80 -4.36
C PRO A 103 -2.36 2.50 -3.49
N LEU A 104 -1.34 3.09 -4.13
CA LEU A 104 -0.23 3.75 -3.43
C LEU A 104 -0.64 5.08 -2.78
N ILE A 105 -1.43 5.90 -3.49
CA ILE A 105 -1.81 7.26 -3.04
C ILE A 105 -2.44 7.28 -1.64
N PRO A 106 -3.51 6.50 -1.35
CA PRO A 106 -4.13 6.54 -0.03
C PRO A 106 -3.19 6.06 1.08
N ARG A 107 -2.26 5.14 0.76
CA ARG A 107 -1.24 4.68 1.72
C ARG A 107 -0.23 5.77 2.05
N LEU A 108 0.23 6.51 1.05
CA LEU A 108 1.10 7.67 1.27
C LEU A 108 0.39 8.72 2.11
N GLN A 109 -0.87 9.03 1.79
CA GLN A 109 -1.68 9.96 2.60
C GLN A 109 -1.81 9.48 4.05
N ALA A 110 -2.05 8.19 4.28
CA ALA A 110 -2.14 7.61 5.61
C ALA A 110 -0.83 7.74 6.40
N PHE A 111 0.33 7.60 5.76
CA PHE A 111 1.62 7.80 6.43
C PHE A 111 1.78 9.23 6.97
N PHE A 112 1.32 10.23 6.23
CA PHE A 112 1.35 11.64 6.66
C PHE A 112 0.20 12.03 7.61
N GLN A 113 -0.69 11.11 7.97
CA GLN A 113 -1.73 11.32 8.98
C GLN A 113 -1.37 10.70 10.34
N ASN A 114 -0.30 9.91 10.41
CA ASN A 114 0.17 9.27 11.63
C ASN A 114 1.45 9.94 12.12
N THR A 115 1.39 10.62 13.27
CA THR A 115 2.52 11.35 13.85
C THR A 115 3.73 10.48 14.16
N GLU A 116 3.51 9.22 14.55
CA GLU A 116 4.62 8.29 14.80
C GLU A 116 5.27 7.84 13.48
N MET A 117 4.46 7.57 12.47
CA MET A 117 4.96 7.26 11.12
C MET A 117 5.75 8.43 10.53
N ILE A 118 5.29 9.67 10.71
CA ILE A 118 6.01 10.87 10.24
C ILE A 118 7.41 10.94 10.85
N LYS A 119 7.58 10.62 12.15
CA LYS A 119 8.91 10.57 12.78
C LYS A 119 9.80 9.53 12.13
N GLN A 120 9.26 8.35 11.83
CA GLN A 120 9.99 7.29 11.14
C GLN A 120 10.40 7.70 9.73
N LEU A 121 9.53 8.39 8.99
CA LEU A 121 9.85 8.92 7.66
C LEU A 121 10.98 9.95 7.66
N LEU A 122 11.23 10.62 8.79
CA LEU A 122 12.32 11.58 8.95
C LEU A 122 13.66 10.93 9.28
N HIS A 123 13.73 9.59 9.37
CA HIS A 123 14.90 8.84 9.83
C HIS A 123 16.21 9.33 9.22
N ARG A 124 16.28 9.52 7.89
CA ARG A 124 17.49 10.02 7.21
C ARG A 124 17.93 11.38 7.76
N SER A 125 16.99 12.32 7.83
CA SER A 125 17.28 13.69 8.26
C SER A 125 17.62 13.79 9.75
N SER A 126 17.09 12.87 10.56
CA SER A 126 17.36 12.77 11.99
C SER A 126 18.49 11.80 12.33
N PHE A 127 19.13 11.18 11.33
CA PHE A 127 20.20 10.22 11.55
C PHE A 127 21.47 10.95 11.98
N HIS A 128 22.12 10.43 13.04
CA HIS A 128 23.35 10.99 13.58
C HIS A 128 24.52 10.09 13.22
N HIS A 129 25.37 10.56 12.31
CA HIS A 129 26.63 9.92 11.98
C HIS A 129 27.54 9.83 13.20
N GLN A 130 28.23 8.70 13.36
CA GLN A 130 29.28 8.50 14.36
C GLN A 130 30.56 8.08 13.68
N ASP A 131 31.60 8.90 13.80
CA ASP A 131 32.89 8.66 13.17
C ASP A 131 33.45 7.28 13.57
N GLY A 132 33.84 6.49 12.57
CA GLY A 132 34.42 5.17 12.77
C GLY A 132 33.42 4.04 12.99
N LEU A 133 32.11 4.30 12.93
CA LEU A 133 31.06 3.29 13.04
C LEU A 133 30.10 3.35 11.84
N ILE A 134 29.85 2.21 11.20
CA ILE A 134 28.82 2.08 10.15
C ILE A 134 27.58 1.46 10.79
N GLN A 135 26.52 2.25 10.95
CA GLN A 135 25.22 1.86 11.46
C GLN A 135 24.17 1.78 10.34
N ASP A 136 24.30 2.63 9.33
CA ASP A 136 23.34 2.75 8.23
C ASP A 136 24.03 3.09 6.89
N ILE A 137 23.27 3.12 5.79
CA ILE A 137 23.77 3.56 4.48
C ILE A 137 24.22 5.02 4.50
N PHE A 138 23.67 5.82 5.41
CA PHE A 138 24.01 7.24 5.57
C PHE A 138 25.42 7.48 6.14
N ASP A 139 26.08 6.46 6.69
CA ASP A 139 27.50 6.53 7.09
C ASP A 139 28.46 6.27 5.92
N SER A 140 27.93 5.89 4.76
CA SER A 140 28.77 5.53 3.62
C SER A 140 29.49 6.76 3.06
N LYS A 141 30.78 6.58 2.72
CA LYS A 141 31.57 7.62 2.03
C LYS A 141 30.88 8.16 0.78
N TRP A 142 30.15 7.29 0.06
CA TRP A 142 29.42 7.67 -1.14
C TRP A 142 28.27 8.63 -0.82
N TYR A 143 27.46 8.34 0.21
CA TYR A 143 26.40 9.24 0.65
C TYR A 143 26.95 10.62 1.04
N HIS A 144 28.03 10.67 1.82
CA HIS A 144 28.69 11.94 2.16
C HIS A 144 29.22 12.69 0.93
N THR A 145 29.74 11.98 -0.06
CA THR A 145 30.16 12.59 -1.33
C THR A 145 28.98 13.22 -2.07
N LEU A 146 27.82 12.54 -2.10
CA LEU A 146 26.63 13.07 -2.76
C LEU A 146 26.09 14.32 -2.06
N LEU A 147 26.10 14.38 -0.73
CA LEU A 147 25.65 15.55 0.05
C LEU A 147 26.38 16.85 -0.35
N GLU A 148 27.59 16.74 -0.90
CA GLU A 148 28.38 17.90 -1.35
C GLU A 148 28.14 18.26 -2.81
N GLN A 149 27.56 17.37 -3.60
CA GLN A 149 27.33 17.53 -5.03
C GLN A 149 25.96 18.14 -5.34
N ASN A 150 25.91 18.96 -6.38
CA ASN A 150 24.65 19.42 -6.96
C ASN A 150 23.97 18.30 -7.73
N VAL A 151 22.64 18.27 -7.69
CA VAL A 151 21.84 17.34 -8.48
C VAL A 151 22.01 17.61 -9.97
N VAL A 152 22.24 16.54 -10.75
CA VAL A 152 22.31 16.60 -12.22
C VAL A 152 21.25 15.68 -12.82
N VAL A 153 20.32 16.23 -13.60
CA VAL A 153 19.27 15.48 -14.31
C VAL A 153 19.38 15.78 -15.80
N ASP A 154 19.48 14.74 -16.63
CA ASP A 154 19.66 14.85 -18.09
C ASP A 154 20.78 15.81 -18.52
N GLY A 155 21.86 15.86 -17.73
CA GLY A 155 23.02 16.73 -17.97
C GLY A 155 22.86 18.17 -17.48
N VAL A 156 21.70 18.56 -16.94
CA VAL A 156 21.45 19.89 -16.39
C VAL A 156 21.74 19.89 -14.89
N LYS A 157 22.61 20.81 -14.46
CA LYS A 157 22.98 21.00 -13.05
C LYS A 157 21.96 21.91 -12.33
N HIS A 158 21.45 21.46 -11.19
CA HIS A 158 20.52 22.21 -10.36
C HIS A 158 21.22 22.95 -9.20
N ASP A 159 20.60 24.02 -8.70
CA ASP A 159 21.18 24.87 -7.64
C ASP A 159 21.22 24.22 -6.25
N HIS A 160 20.46 23.16 -6.04
CA HIS A 160 20.44 22.41 -4.78
C HIS A 160 21.36 21.18 -4.83
N LYS A 161 21.82 20.77 -3.65
CA LYS A 161 22.64 19.57 -3.46
C LYS A 161 21.77 18.32 -3.25
N TYR A 162 22.33 17.13 -3.47
CA TYR A 162 21.63 15.89 -3.15
C TYR A 162 21.26 15.87 -1.66
N PHE A 163 20.02 15.46 -1.38
CA PHE A 163 19.47 15.26 -0.04
C PHE A 163 19.51 16.50 0.89
N SER A 164 19.53 17.70 0.31
CA SER A 164 19.62 18.98 1.03
C SER A 164 18.34 19.34 1.81
N GLY A 165 17.17 18.86 1.38
CA GLY A 165 15.90 19.02 2.08
C GLY A 165 15.68 17.91 3.09
N LYS A 166 15.02 18.21 4.22
CA LYS A 166 14.71 17.22 5.27
C LYS A 166 13.82 16.04 4.81
N HIS A 167 13.07 16.22 3.72
CA HIS A 167 12.18 15.18 3.19
C HIS A 167 12.71 14.54 1.90
N ASP A 168 13.94 14.88 1.50
CA ASP A 168 14.57 14.26 0.34
C ASP A 168 14.86 12.78 0.64
N LEU A 169 14.63 11.93 -0.36
CA LEU A 169 14.90 10.49 -0.36
C LEU A 169 15.98 10.15 -1.39
#